data_AF-M0E262-F1
#
_entry.id   AF-M0E262-F1
#
_cell.length_a   1.000
_cell.length_b   1.000
_cell.length_c   1.000
_cell.angle_alpha   90.00
_cell.angle_beta   90.00
_cell.angle_gamma   90.00
#
_symmetry.space_group_name_H-M   'P 1'
#
loop_
_entity.id
_entity.type
_entity.pdbx_description
1 polymer ?
#
loop_
_entity_poly.entity_id
_entity_poly.type
_entity_poly.pdbx_seq_one_letter_code
_entity_poly.pdbx_strand_id
1 'polypeptide(L)'
;MRTPLVVVGLLALGVCLMANPLYLPVAVGEPDPAYTHTVQPAGEGAPVGPESPIDPDAGNDSDAVVAYADLSPDARAAFDRARDSPEGGFGVEDPDERVDSLSYPVEPTPGDGLLIVEHEGERYEFWTRTVEREPGGVVAQRALLQPVAFLGGFLAVLAGVALGLRGRLGED
;
A
#
# COMPACT_ATOMS: atom_id res chain seq x y z
N MET A 1 5.32 26.12 45.43
CA MET A 1 5.22 26.72 44.07
C MET A 1 5.65 25.80 42.92
N ARG A 2 6.53 24.80 43.09
CA ARG A 2 7.00 23.96 41.96
C ARG A 2 6.00 22.89 41.50
N THR A 3 5.22 22.33 42.42
CA THR A 3 4.24 21.26 42.17
C THR A 3 3.19 21.57 41.10
N PRO A 4 2.51 22.74 41.09
CA PRO A 4 1.52 23.04 40.05
C PRO A 4 2.15 23.16 38.66
N LEU A 5 3.39 23.66 38.58
CA LEU A 5 4.13 23.80 37.32
C LEU A 5 4.51 22.42 36.75
N VAL A 6 4.88 21.47 37.64
CA VAL A 6 5.14 20.07 37.26
C VAL A 6 3.87 19.37 36.79
N VAL A 7 2.72 19.58 37.46
CA VAL A 7 1.44 18.99 37.05
C VAL A 7 1.02 19.49 35.67
N VAL A 8 1.08 20.81 35.44
CA VAL A 8 0.74 21.40 34.12
C VAL A 8 1.70 20.89 33.05
N GLY A 9 2.99 20.78 33.35
CA GLY A 9 3.99 20.24 32.42
C GLY A 9 3.72 18.79 32.03
N LEU A 10 3.37 17.92 33.00
CA LEU A 10 3.05 16.51 32.75
C LEU A 10 1.76 16.33 31.93
N LEU A 11 0.74 17.13 32.20
CA LEU A 11 -0.51 17.10 31.45
C LEU A 11 -0.30 17.59 30.01
N ALA A 12 0.40 18.70 29.82
CA ALA A 12 0.68 19.24 28.50
C ALA A 12 1.54 18.27 27.67
N LEU A 13 2.62 17.74 28.26
CA LEU A 13 3.47 16.74 27.61
C LEU A 13 2.68 15.47 27.28
N GLY A 14 1.86 14.99 28.20
CA GLY A 14 1.05 13.79 28.03
C GLY A 14 0.05 13.92 26.88
N VAL A 15 -0.67 15.04 26.82
CA VAL A 15 -1.61 15.34 25.72
C VAL A 15 -0.87 15.48 24.39
N CYS A 16 0.28 16.18 24.35
CA CYS A 16 1.09 16.30 23.13
C CYS A 16 1.58 14.93 22.62
N LEU A 17 2.03 14.05 23.52
CA LEU A 17 2.49 12.70 23.19
C LEU A 17 1.34 11.77 22.75
N MET A 18 0.13 11.95 23.27
CA MET A 18 -1.05 11.19 22.83
C MET A 18 -1.61 11.73 21.51
N ALA A 19 -1.48 13.04 21.24
CA ALA A 19 -1.86 13.67 19.97
C ALA A 19 -0.82 13.46 18.85
N ASN A 20 0.28 12.78 19.16
CA ASN A 20 1.42 12.50 18.29
C ASN A 20 1.11 11.90 16.89
N PRO A 21 0.05 11.10 16.64
CA PRO A 21 -0.26 10.66 15.27
C PRO A 21 -0.50 11.81 14.27
N LEU A 22 -0.67 13.06 14.71
CA LEU A 22 -0.94 14.21 13.84
C LEU A 22 0.29 15.10 13.53
N TYR A 23 1.41 14.98 14.24
CA TYR A 23 2.45 16.02 14.23
C TYR A 23 3.91 15.55 14.11
N LEU A 24 4.23 14.27 14.33
CA LEU A 24 5.60 13.80 14.12
C LEU A 24 5.88 13.60 12.63
N PRO A 25 6.97 14.16 12.08
CA PRO A 25 7.42 13.83 10.74
C PRO A 25 7.76 12.34 10.71
N VAL A 26 6.93 11.59 10.01
CA VAL A 26 7.24 10.20 9.64
C VAL A 26 8.34 10.30 8.58
N ALA A 27 9.39 9.50 8.72
CA ALA A 27 10.39 9.40 7.67
C ALA A 27 9.67 9.01 6.38
N VAL A 28 9.77 9.84 5.35
CA VAL A 28 9.32 9.47 4.00
C VAL A 28 10.50 8.69 3.42
N GLY A 29 10.43 7.36 3.51
CA GLY A 29 11.39 6.54 2.78
C GLY A 29 11.09 6.65 1.29
N GLU A 30 12.11 6.39 0.46
CA GLU A 30 11.91 6.22 -0.98
C GLU A 30 10.89 5.09 -1.21
N PRO A 31 9.87 5.28 -2.06
CA PRO A 31 8.87 4.25 -2.35
C PRO A 31 9.55 2.93 -2.72
N ASP A 32 9.02 1.82 -2.21
CA ASP A 32 9.52 0.48 -2.53
C ASP A 32 8.66 -0.08 -3.68
N PRO A 33 9.16 -0.08 -4.93
CA PRO A 33 8.36 -0.46 -6.08
C PRO A 33 8.20 -1.97 -6.14
N ALA A 34 6.96 -2.44 -6.12
CA ALA A 34 6.62 -3.83 -6.41
C ALA A 34 5.97 -3.93 -7.80
N TYR A 35 6.47 -4.82 -8.64
CA TYR A 35 5.95 -5.03 -9.98
C TYR A 35 4.97 -6.19 -9.95
N THR A 36 3.73 -5.96 -10.36
CA THR A 36 2.67 -6.98 -10.29
C THR A 36 2.24 -7.41 -11.68
N HIS A 37 1.95 -8.70 -11.82
CA HIS A 37 1.43 -9.35 -13.00
C HIS A 37 0.12 -10.04 -12.65
N THR A 38 -0.99 -9.66 -13.28
CA THR A 38 -2.29 -10.29 -13.03
C THR A 38 -2.95 -10.69 -14.35
N VAL A 39 -3.55 -11.88 -14.37
CA VAL A 39 -4.26 -12.45 -15.52
C VAL A 39 -5.68 -12.78 -15.08
N GLN A 40 -6.64 -12.24 -15.81
CA GLN A 40 -8.06 -12.56 -15.60
C GLN A 40 -8.78 -12.78 -16.93
N PRO A 41 -9.83 -13.61 -16.98
CA PRO A 41 -10.67 -13.73 -18.18
C PRO A 41 -11.29 -12.37 -18.52
N ALA A 42 -11.26 -11.99 -19.80
CA ALA A 42 -11.93 -10.79 -20.29
C ALA A 42 -13.45 -11.07 -20.37
N GLY A 43 -14.25 -10.49 -19.48
CA GLY A 43 -15.70 -10.70 -19.44
C GLY A 43 -16.45 -9.61 -18.68
N GLU A 44 -17.76 -9.46 -18.96
CA GLU A 44 -18.71 -8.43 -18.47
C GLU A 44 -18.89 -8.32 -16.94
N GLY A 45 -18.02 -8.87 -16.10
CA GLY A 45 -18.18 -8.86 -14.65
C GLY A 45 -16.93 -9.17 -13.83
N ALA A 46 -15.72 -9.04 -14.38
CA ALA A 46 -14.50 -9.19 -13.59
C ALA A 46 -14.38 -8.06 -12.55
N PRO A 47 -13.90 -8.34 -11.32
CA PRO A 47 -13.78 -7.33 -10.27
C PRO A 47 -12.74 -6.28 -10.67
N VAL A 48 -13.27 -5.22 -11.26
CA VAL A 48 -12.62 -3.97 -11.60
C VAL A 48 -11.95 -3.41 -10.33
N GLY A 49 -10.63 -3.21 -10.36
CA GLY A 49 -9.96 -2.34 -9.38
C GLY A 49 -10.57 -0.93 -9.42
N PRO A 50 -10.56 -0.19 -8.30
CA PRO A 50 -11.69 0.64 -7.84
C PRO A 50 -12.23 1.77 -8.73
N GLU A 51 -11.65 2.11 -9.89
CA GLU A 51 -12.00 3.39 -10.56
C GLU A 51 -12.04 3.37 -12.11
N SER A 52 -12.27 2.26 -12.83
CA SER A 52 -12.70 2.41 -14.24
C SER A 52 -13.28 1.16 -14.91
N PRO A 53 -14.53 1.18 -15.40
CA PRO A 53 -15.07 0.10 -16.22
C PRO A 53 -14.47 0.21 -17.63
N ILE A 54 -13.58 -0.71 -17.99
CA ILE A 54 -13.37 -0.99 -19.41
C ILE A 54 -14.62 -1.74 -19.85
N ASP A 55 -15.46 -1.05 -20.62
CA ASP A 55 -16.61 -1.64 -21.28
C ASP A 55 -16.08 -2.66 -22.32
N PRO A 56 -16.39 -3.96 -22.19
CA PRO A 56 -15.92 -4.99 -23.10
C PRO A 56 -16.41 -4.80 -24.54
N ASP A 57 -17.40 -3.93 -24.76
CA ASP A 57 -17.91 -3.52 -26.07
C ASP A 57 -17.36 -2.16 -26.57
N ALA A 58 -16.60 -1.41 -25.76
CA ALA A 58 -16.11 -0.07 -26.12
C ALA A 58 -14.88 -0.04 -27.05
N GLY A 59 -14.43 -1.19 -27.54
CA GLY A 59 -13.29 -1.22 -28.44
C GLY A 59 -13.19 -2.53 -29.20
N ASN A 60 -13.97 -2.64 -30.28
CA ASN A 60 -13.68 -3.57 -31.37
C ASN A 60 -12.44 -3.10 -32.17
N ASP A 61 -11.40 -2.64 -31.47
CA ASP A 61 -10.09 -2.33 -32.04
C ASP A 61 -9.31 -3.65 -32.05
N SER A 62 -9.44 -4.34 -33.18
CA SER A 62 -8.68 -5.54 -33.54
C SER A 62 -7.15 -5.38 -33.48
N ASP A 63 -6.63 -4.17 -33.20
CA ASP A 63 -5.22 -3.86 -32.96
C ASP A 63 -4.80 -3.98 -31.48
N ALA A 64 -5.72 -4.16 -30.53
CA ALA A 64 -5.40 -4.25 -29.09
C ALA A 64 -5.29 -5.71 -28.57
N VAL A 65 -5.67 -6.69 -29.39
CA VAL A 65 -5.59 -8.12 -29.04
C VAL A 65 -4.29 -8.70 -29.55
N VAL A 66 -3.48 -9.23 -28.65
CA VAL A 66 -2.20 -9.87 -28.96
C VAL A 66 -2.39 -11.38 -28.87
N ALA A 67 -2.01 -12.11 -29.91
CA ALA A 67 -2.02 -13.57 -29.83
C ALA A 67 -0.96 -14.03 -28.84
N TYR A 68 -1.25 -15.04 -28.02
CA TYR A 68 -0.27 -15.62 -27.10
C TYR A 68 1.04 -16.02 -27.79
N ALA A 69 0.98 -16.45 -29.04
CA ALA A 69 2.17 -16.82 -29.83
C ALA A 69 3.08 -15.62 -30.18
N ASP A 70 2.51 -14.41 -30.25
CA ASP A 70 3.23 -13.17 -30.58
C ASP A 70 3.88 -12.53 -29.34
N LEU A 71 3.52 -12.99 -28.14
CA LEU A 71 4.22 -12.62 -26.92
C LEU A 71 5.67 -13.15 -26.95
N SER A 72 6.59 -12.31 -26.47
CA SER A 72 7.97 -12.73 -26.23
C SER A 72 8.01 -13.91 -25.23
N PRO A 73 9.07 -14.74 -25.27
CA PRO A 73 9.14 -15.95 -24.43
C PRO A 73 9.04 -15.67 -22.92
N ASP A 74 9.60 -14.56 -22.48
CA ASP A 74 9.55 -14.04 -21.11
C ASP A 74 8.16 -13.52 -20.73
N ALA A 75 7.49 -12.79 -21.62
CA ALA A 75 6.10 -12.36 -21.42
C ALA A 75 5.14 -13.55 -21.31
N ARG A 76 5.34 -14.60 -22.12
CA ARG A 76 4.56 -15.84 -22.02
C ARG A 76 4.75 -16.54 -20.69
N ALA A 77 6.00 -16.69 -20.25
CA ALA A 77 6.30 -17.31 -18.96
C ALA A 77 5.65 -16.54 -17.80
N ALA A 78 5.63 -15.20 -17.86
CA ALA A 78 4.94 -14.38 -16.89
C ALA A 78 3.42 -14.49 -16.98
N PHE A 79 2.84 -14.51 -18.18
CA PHE A 79 1.41 -14.76 -18.37
C PHE A 79 1.00 -16.11 -17.77
N ASP A 80 1.71 -17.18 -18.11
CA ASP A 80 1.44 -18.54 -17.63
C ASP A 80 1.56 -18.60 -16.10
N ARG A 81 2.62 -18.02 -15.54
CA ARG A 81 2.82 -17.96 -14.09
C ARG A 81 1.72 -17.19 -13.37
N ALA A 82 1.23 -16.09 -13.95
CA ALA A 82 0.13 -15.32 -13.37
C ALA A 82 -1.20 -16.07 -13.47
N ARG A 83 -1.45 -16.72 -14.60
CA ARG A 83 -2.67 -17.51 -14.83
C ARG A 83 -2.75 -18.74 -13.93
N ASP A 84 -1.64 -19.44 -13.75
CA ASP A 84 -1.55 -20.66 -12.95
C ASP A 84 -1.47 -20.35 -11.43
N SER A 85 -1.31 -19.08 -11.07
CA SER A 85 -1.36 -18.63 -9.67
C SER A 85 -2.79 -18.74 -9.12
N PRO A 86 -2.98 -19.24 -7.88
CA PRO A 86 -4.30 -19.36 -7.27
C PRO A 86 -5.02 -18.01 -7.10
N GLU A 87 -4.29 -16.90 -7.08
CA GLU A 87 -4.83 -15.54 -6.96
C GLU A 87 -5.01 -14.85 -8.33
N GLY A 88 -4.70 -15.52 -9.44
CA GLY A 88 -4.72 -14.92 -10.77
C GLY A 88 -3.61 -13.89 -10.99
N GLY A 89 -2.54 -13.96 -10.21
CA GLY A 89 -1.40 -13.06 -10.35
C GLY A 89 -0.25 -13.33 -9.38
N PHE A 90 0.84 -12.59 -9.59
CA PHE A 90 2.00 -12.59 -8.70
C PHE A 90 2.68 -11.21 -8.71
N GLY A 91 3.56 -10.97 -7.74
CA GLY A 91 4.42 -9.79 -7.71
C GLY A 91 5.89 -10.17 -7.67
N VAL A 92 6.74 -9.29 -8.19
CA VAL A 92 8.20 -9.32 -8.06
C VAL A 92 8.65 -8.02 -7.40
N GLU A 93 9.56 -8.12 -6.44
CA GLU A 93 10.08 -6.99 -5.67
C GLU A 93 11.44 -6.53 -6.22
N ASP A 94 12.21 -7.45 -6.80
CA ASP A 94 13.48 -7.12 -7.43
C ASP A 94 13.25 -6.54 -8.84
N PRO A 95 13.73 -5.32 -9.15
CA PRO A 95 13.67 -4.76 -10.49
C PRO A 95 14.34 -5.62 -11.56
N ASP A 96 15.35 -6.41 -11.20
CA ASP A 96 16.05 -7.29 -12.13
C ASP A 96 15.23 -8.55 -12.48
N GLU A 97 14.17 -8.84 -11.71
CA GLU A 97 13.21 -9.93 -11.99
C GLU A 97 12.03 -9.47 -12.88
N ARG A 98 12.02 -8.19 -13.30
CA ARG A 98 11.03 -7.68 -14.23
C ARG A 98 11.19 -8.35 -15.60
N VAL A 99 10.08 -8.39 -16.32
CA VAL A 99 10.06 -8.83 -17.70
C VAL A 99 10.30 -7.60 -18.57
N ASP A 100 11.49 -7.46 -19.14
CA ASP A 100 11.90 -6.28 -19.92
C ASP A 100 11.01 -6.01 -21.13
N SER A 101 10.37 -7.05 -21.67
CA SER A 101 9.44 -6.92 -22.79
C SER A 101 8.07 -6.33 -22.40
N LEU A 102 7.79 -6.14 -21.11
CA LEU A 102 6.53 -5.64 -20.58
C LEU A 102 6.69 -4.25 -19.96
N SER A 103 5.69 -3.39 -20.15
CA SER A 103 5.61 -2.10 -19.48
C SER A 103 5.03 -2.24 -18.07
N TYR A 104 5.52 -1.40 -17.15
CA TYR A 104 5.05 -1.38 -15.76
C TYR A 104 4.70 0.04 -15.31
N PRO A 105 3.70 0.70 -15.93
CA PRO A 105 3.24 1.98 -15.45
C PRO A 105 2.61 1.85 -14.06
N VAL A 106 2.53 2.97 -13.34
CA VAL A 106 1.76 3.03 -12.09
C VAL A 106 0.26 2.90 -12.38
N GLU A 107 -0.18 3.50 -13.49
CA GLU A 107 -1.54 3.46 -14.00
C GLU A 107 -1.56 2.74 -15.37
N PRO A 108 -1.88 1.44 -15.40
CA PRO A 108 -1.92 0.66 -16.63
C PRO A 108 -3.07 1.07 -17.56
N THR A 109 -2.77 1.14 -18.86
CA THR A 109 -3.68 1.45 -19.96
C THR A 109 -3.52 0.43 -21.10
N PRO A 110 -4.51 0.23 -21.99
CA PRO A 110 -4.37 -0.70 -23.11
C PRO A 110 -3.12 -0.39 -23.95
N GLY A 111 -2.26 -1.40 -24.13
CA GLY A 111 -0.96 -1.27 -24.81
C GLY A 111 0.19 -0.75 -23.94
N ASP A 112 -0.09 -0.30 -22.72
CA ASP A 112 0.90 0.14 -21.73
C ASP A 112 0.52 -0.38 -20.33
N GLY A 113 1.02 -1.56 -19.98
CA GLY A 113 0.68 -2.21 -18.71
C GLY A 113 -0.66 -2.95 -18.70
N LEU A 114 -1.40 -2.96 -19.81
CA LEU A 114 -2.56 -3.83 -20.03
C LEU A 114 -2.52 -4.40 -21.46
N LEU A 115 -2.50 -5.72 -21.57
CA LEU A 115 -2.55 -6.45 -22.84
C LEU A 115 -3.77 -7.37 -22.87
N ILE A 116 -4.50 -7.40 -23.98
CA ILE A 116 -5.56 -8.39 -24.19
C ILE A 116 -4.94 -9.58 -24.92
N VAL A 117 -4.72 -10.68 -24.21
CA VAL A 117 -4.05 -11.87 -24.73
C VAL A 117 -5.08 -12.90 -25.15
N GLU A 118 -5.04 -13.32 -26.42
CA GLU A 118 -5.83 -14.46 -26.90
C GLU A 118 -5.05 -15.77 -26.70
N HIS A 119 -5.60 -16.67 -25.89
CA HIS A 119 -5.01 -17.96 -25.55
C HIS A 119 -6.09 -19.06 -25.57
N GLU A 120 -5.86 -20.13 -26.33
CA GLU A 120 -6.78 -21.27 -26.45
C GLU A 120 -8.23 -20.91 -26.87
N GLY A 121 -8.41 -19.80 -27.58
CA GLY A 121 -9.72 -19.31 -28.03
C GLY A 121 -10.47 -18.50 -26.96
N GLU A 122 -9.85 -18.24 -25.82
CA GLU A 122 -10.33 -17.33 -24.79
C GLU A 122 -9.48 -16.06 -24.75
N ARG A 123 -10.09 -14.96 -24.28
CA ARG A 123 -9.40 -13.67 -24.10
C ARG A 123 -9.12 -13.45 -22.63
N TYR A 124 -7.90 -13.03 -22.35
CA TYR A 124 -7.43 -12.71 -21.02
C TYR A 124 -6.91 -11.29 -20.97
N GLU A 125 -7.23 -10.58 -19.90
CA GLU A 125 -6.59 -9.31 -19.58
C GLU A 125 -5.33 -9.61 -18.79
N PHE A 126 -4.19 -9.27 -19.37
CA PHE A 126 -2.89 -9.37 -18.74
C PHE A 126 -2.41 -7.98 -18.31
N TRP A 127 -2.47 -7.72 -17.01
CA TRP A 127 -2.08 -6.46 -16.42
C TRP A 127 -0.68 -6.53 -15.83
N THR A 128 0.14 -5.53 -16.13
CA THR A 128 1.45 -5.30 -15.54
C THR A 128 1.55 -3.87 -15.03
N ARG A 129 1.85 -3.70 -13.74
CA ARG A 129 1.94 -2.37 -13.13
C ARG A 129 2.98 -2.30 -12.03
N THR A 130 3.43 -1.08 -11.75
CA THR A 130 4.24 -0.77 -10.59
C THR A 130 3.34 -0.31 -9.45
N VAL A 131 3.41 -1.00 -8.31
CA VAL A 131 2.75 -0.61 -7.06
C VAL A 131 3.82 -0.01 -6.15
N GLU A 132 3.73 1.29 -5.91
CA GLU A 132 4.57 1.96 -4.92
C GLU A 132 4.08 1.62 -3.51
N ARG A 133 4.83 0.79 -2.79
CA ARG A 133 4.51 0.44 -1.40
C ARG A 133 5.14 1.45 -0.46
N GLU A 134 4.44 1.73 0.65
CA GLU A 134 5.08 2.44 1.76
C GLU A 134 6.28 1.60 2.24
N PRO A 135 7.49 2.20 2.38
CA PRO A 135 8.67 1.46 2.76
C PRO A 135 8.45 0.76 4.09
N GLY A 136 8.80 -0.53 4.20
CA GLY A 136 8.52 -1.34 5.39
C GLY A 136 9.08 -0.76 6.70
N GLY A 137 10.19 -0.03 6.62
CA GLY A 137 10.76 0.71 7.76
C GLY A 137 9.84 1.81 8.29
N VAL A 138 9.07 2.47 7.40
CA VAL A 138 8.09 3.50 7.76
C VAL A 138 6.87 2.90 8.45
N VAL A 139 6.40 1.75 7.96
CA VAL A 139 5.31 0.98 8.58
C VAL A 139 5.74 0.49 9.98
N ALA A 140 6.94 -0.08 10.11
CA ALA A 140 7.48 -0.52 11.39
C ALA A 140 7.67 0.65 12.37
N GLN A 141 8.16 1.79 11.88
CA GLN A 141 8.29 3.02 12.67
C GLN A 141 6.94 3.45 13.23
N ARG A 142 5.89 3.53 12.40
CA ARG A 142 4.54 3.88 12.85
C ARG A 142 3.99 2.85 13.85
N ALA A 143 4.14 1.57 13.56
CA ALA A 143 3.64 0.48 14.39
C ALA A 143 4.29 0.42 15.79
N LEU A 144 5.53 0.91 15.96
CA LEU A 144 6.25 0.90 17.24
C LEU A 144 6.23 2.25 17.95
N LEU A 145 6.54 3.34 17.25
CA LEU A 145 6.67 4.66 17.88
C LEU A 145 5.33 5.26 18.27
N GLN A 146 4.26 5.05 17.49
CA GLN A 146 2.95 5.61 17.84
C GLN A 146 2.39 4.98 19.12
N PRO A 147 2.39 3.65 19.31
CA PRO A 147 1.95 3.05 20.57
C PRO A 147 2.81 3.43 21.77
N VAL A 148 4.13 3.48 21.61
CA VAL A 148 5.05 3.84 22.70
C VAL A 148 4.88 5.29 23.12
N ALA A 149 4.77 6.22 22.15
CA ALA A 149 4.52 7.63 22.45
C ALA A 149 3.15 7.83 23.11
N PHE A 150 2.11 7.15 22.61
CA PHE A 150 0.79 7.19 23.22
C PHE A 150 0.82 6.69 24.67
N LEU A 151 1.47 5.54 24.93
CA LEU A 151 1.59 4.98 26.26
C LEU A 151 2.38 5.89 27.21
N GLY A 152 3.49 6.45 26.74
CA GLY A 152 4.27 7.43 27.50
C GLY A 152 3.45 8.67 27.84
N GLY A 153 2.66 9.16 26.88
CA GLY A 153 1.76 10.29 27.09
C GLY A 153 0.66 9.99 28.11
N PHE A 154 0.03 8.82 28.00
CA PHE A 154 -0.98 8.36 28.95
C PHE A 154 -0.43 8.26 30.38
N LEU A 155 0.76 7.68 30.56
CA LEU A 155 1.41 7.58 31.87
C LEU A 155 1.78 8.96 32.45
N ALA A 156 2.21 9.90 31.60
CA ALA A 156 2.47 11.27 32.02
C ALA A 156 1.20 11.98 32.52
N VAL A 157 0.06 11.78 31.84
CA VAL A 157 -1.24 12.30 32.30
C VAL A 157 -1.61 11.70 33.66
N LEU A 158 -1.52 10.37 33.82
CA LEU A 158 -1.82 9.71 35.09
C LEU A 158 -0.93 10.21 36.24
N ALA A 159 0.36 10.40 35.98
CA ALA A 159 1.30 10.95 36.95
C ALA A 159 0.93 12.40 37.33
N GLY A 160 0.55 13.22 36.35
CA GLY A 160 0.06 14.59 36.59
C GLY A 160 -1.21 14.62 37.46
N VAL A 161 -2.19 13.77 37.15
CA VAL A 161 -3.44 13.65 37.94
C VAL A 161 -3.16 13.17 39.36
N ALA A 162 -2.34 12.13 39.53
CA ALA A 162 -1.99 11.59 40.84
C ALA A 162 -1.24 12.62 41.71
N LEU A 163 -0.32 13.38 41.13
CA LEU A 163 0.40 14.45 41.83
C LEU A 163 -0.53 15.61 42.21
N GLY A 164 -1.48 15.98 41.34
CA GLY A 164 -2.49 16.99 41.65
C GLY A 164 -3.40 16.58 42.82
N LEU A 165 -3.87 15.33 42.81
CA LEU A 165 -4.68 14.78 43.91
C LEU A 165 -3.91 14.69 45.23
N ARG A 166 -2.64 14.29 45.18
CA ARG A 166 -1.77 14.21 46.37
C ARG A 166 -1.48 15.58 46.98
N GLY A 167 -1.31 16.62 46.14
CA GLY A 167 -1.17 18.00 46.62
C GLY A 167 -2.39 18.45 47.41
N ARG A 168 -3.59 18.17 46.87
CA ARG A 168 -4.87 18.53 47.50
C ARG A 168 -5.16 17.79 48.81
N LEU A 169 -4.72 16.53 48.95
CA LEU A 169 -4.92 15.70 50.15
C LEU A 169 -3.88 15.95 51.25
N GLY A 170 -2.78 16.65 50.95
CA GLY A 170 -1.74 17.00 51.91
C GLY A 170 -1.82 18.44 52.44
N GLU A 171 -2.87 19.18 52.05
CA GLU A 171 -3.16 20.56 52.48
C GLU A 171 -4.20 20.63 53.62
N ASP A 172 -4.59 19.50 54.22
CA ASP A 172 -5.39 19.42 55.46
C ASP A 172 -4.51 19.31 56.73
#